data_AF-A0A2M9PFZ7-F1
#
_entry.id   AF-A0A2M9PFZ7-F1
#
_cell.length_a   1.000
_cell.length_b   1.000
_cell.length_c   1.000
_cell.angle_alpha   90.00
_cell.angle_beta   90.00
_cell.angle_gamma   90.00
#
_symmetry.space_group_name_H-M   'P 1'
#
loop_
_entity.id
_entity.type
_entity.pdbx_description
1 polymer ?
#
loop_
_entity_poly.entity_id
_entity_poly.type
_entity_poly.pdbx_seq_one_letter_code
_entity_poly.pdbx_strand_id
1 'polypeptide(L)'
;ARAYRDRILAALPSGQAFTPLMTLYLTETTDPEDVAAAAAEGLIAAVKLYPAGATTNSASGERDVERVLPVLERMAGIGLPLLVHGEVTDPAIDIFDREAVFLDRVLDPLRRRLPELKVTLEHVTTAEGVDYVRSAETGLTGTLTVHHLILNRNHLLVGGMRPHYYCLPVVKRETHRLALRAVAVSGDPRFYLGTDSAPHPRHAKEAECCSAGVFSATNAMACLAQVFEEEDALDRLEGFASLYGPAFHGLAPNEDRITLDRLDDPQPLPREIVTGAGPVTVFDPGFPLHWRVRDEEPAR
;
A
#
# COMPACT_ATOMS: atom_id res chain seq x y z
N ALA A 1 1.01 14.97 13.17
CA ALA A 1 0.06 13.85 13.24
C ALA A 1 -1.30 14.23 13.84
N ARG A 2 -1.39 14.72 15.09
CA ARG A 2 -2.65 14.95 15.83
C ARG A 2 -3.71 15.76 15.07
N ALA A 3 -3.38 16.98 14.64
CA ALA A 3 -4.32 17.82 13.90
C ALA A 3 -4.83 17.16 12.60
N TYR A 4 -4.01 16.33 11.93
CA TYR A 4 -4.47 15.64 10.74
C TYR A 4 -5.42 14.48 11.08
N ARG A 5 -5.11 13.68 12.11
CA ARG A 5 -6.00 12.65 12.63
C ARG A 5 -7.38 13.21 12.96
N ASP A 6 -7.41 14.35 13.66
CA ASP A 6 -8.67 14.95 14.09
C ASP A 6 -9.48 15.49 12.89
N ARG A 7 -8.83 15.99 11.83
CA ARG A 7 -9.51 16.34 10.57
C ARG A 7 -10.10 15.11 9.86
N ILE A 8 -9.41 13.96 9.89
CA ILE A 8 -9.92 12.71 9.30
C ILE A 8 -11.19 12.28 10.05
N LEU A 9 -11.12 12.23 11.38
CA LEU A 9 -12.26 11.84 12.21
C LEU A 9 -13.45 12.81 12.05
N ALA A 10 -13.18 14.11 11.93
CA ALA A 10 -14.22 15.12 11.68
C ALA A 10 -14.87 15.02 10.30
N ALA A 11 -14.21 14.37 9.33
CA ALA A 11 -14.75 14.18 7.98
C ALA A 11 -15.59 12.89 7.84
N LEU A 12 -15.62 12.04 8.87
CA LEU A 12 -16.41 10.81 8.84
C LEU A 12 -17.92 11.12 8.88
N PRO A 13 -18.73 10.42 8.08
CA PRO A 13 -20.18 10.37 8.27
C PRO A 13 -20.55 9.98 9.69
N SER A 14 -21.69 10.52 10.17
CA SER A 14 -22.24 10.16 11.48
C SER A 14 -22.44 8.64 11.59
N GLY A 15 -21.92 8.03 12.65
CA GLY A 15 -22.06 6.60 12.90
C GLY A 15 -21.02 5.71 12.23
N GLN A 16 -20.11 6.23 11.39
CA GLN A 16 -19.02 5.42 10.85
C GLN A 16 -17.92 5.17 11.90
N ALA A 17 -17.60 3.89 12.11
CA ALA A 17 -16.43 3.47 12.84
C ALA A 17 -15.21 3.46 11.90
N PHE A 18 -14.21 4.29 12.20
CA PHE A 18 -12.93 4.27 11.48
C PHE A 18 -11.80 4.74 12.40
N THR A 19 -10.73 3.97 12.47
CA THR A 19 -9.54 4.31 13.25
C THR A 19 -8.38 4.63 12.30
N PRO A 20 -8.03 5.91 12.11
CA PRO A 20 -6.86 6.28 11.32
C PRO A 20 -5.57 5.95 12.08
N LEU A 21 -4.80 4.97 11.57
CA LEU A 21 -3.45 4.66 12.04
C LEU A 21 -2.46 5.65 11.41
N MET A 22 -2.08 6.67 12.17
CA MET A 22 -1.22 7.73 11.67
C MET A 22 0.22 7.27 11.53
N THR A 23 0.95 7.87 10.59
CA THR A 23 2.39 7.67 10.41
C THR A 23 3.12 9.01 10.42
N LEU A 24 4.43 8.97 10.66
CA LEU A 24 5.33 10.09 10.38
C LEU A 24 6.08 9.85 9.07
N TYR A 25 6.36 10.93 8.35
CA TYR A 25 7.25 10.92 7.20
C TYR A 25 8.69 11.01 7.72
N LEU A 26 9.54 10.05 7.37
CA LEU A 26 10.95 10.08 7.75
C LEU A 26 11.74 11.10 6.93
N THR A 27 12.42 12.01 7.60
CA THR A 27 13.35 12.98 7.01
C THR A 27 14.72 12.89 7.70
N GLU A 28 15.76 13.42 7.06
CA GLU A 28 17.10 13.54 7.67
C GLU A 28 17.14 14.46 8.90
N THR A 29 16.08 15.24 9.13
CA THR A 29 15.92 16.13 10.29
C THR A 29 14.90 15.60 11.30
N THR A 30 14.45 14.35 11.15
CA THR A 30 13.52 13.73 12.09
C THR A 30 14.25 13.49 13.41
N ASP A 31 13.69 13.99 14.51
CA ASP A 31 14.23 13.77 15.84
C ASP A 31 13.79 12.38 16.36
N PRO A 32 14.74 11.49 16.74
CA PRO A 32 14.42 10.19 17.31
C PRO A 32 13.53 10.27 18.56
N GLU A 33 13.67 11.30 19.39
CA GLU A 33 12.90 11.42 20.63
C GLU A 33 11.47 11.92 20.36
N ASP A 34 11.26 12.76 19.35
CA ASP A 34 9.89 13.10 18.90
C ASP A 34 9.15 11.86 18.39
N VAL A 35 9.85 10.97 17.67
CA VAL A 35 9.30 9.69 17.20
C VAL A 35 8.93 8.80 18.39
N ALA A 36 9.83 8.66 19.36
CA ALA A 36 9.59 7.84 20.55
C ALA A 36 8.43 8.37 21.39
N ALA A 37 8.35 9.70 21.60
CA ALA A 37 7.26 10.34 22.32
C ALA A 37 5.92 10.13 21.61
N ALA A 38 5.86 10.34 20.29
CA ALA A 38 4.65 10.12 19.50
C ALA A 38 4.17 8.65 19.54
N ALA A 39 5.10 7.69 19.50
CA ALA A 39 4.79 6.27 19.61
C ALA A 39 4.26 5.90 21.00
N ALA A 40 4.91 6.39 22.06
CA ALA A 40 4.49 6.14 23.44
C ALA A 40 3.08 6.70 23.76
N GLU A 41 2.68 7.80 23.11
CA GLU A 41 1.33 8.35 23.20
C GLU A 41 0.27 7.58 22.39
N GLY A 42 0.69 6.58 21.58
CA GLY A 42 -0.19 5.93 20.61
C GLY A 42 -0.64 6.86 19.48
N LEU A 43 0.07 7.97 19.25
CA LEU A 43 -0.28 8.93 18.20
C LEU A 43 0.06 8.41 16.81
N ILE A 44 1.10 7.58 16.70
CA ILE A 44 1.58 7.01 15.43
C ILE A 44 1.69 5.49 15.56
N ALA A 45 1.41 4.79 14.46
CA ALA A 45 1.54 3.34 14.38
C ALA A 45 2.84 2.90 13.70
N ALA A 46 3.46 3.78 12.91
CA ALA A 46 4.68 3.51 12.18
C ALA A 46 5.35 4.81 11.67
N VAL A 47 6.54 4.67 11.11
CA VAL A 47 7.20 5.73 10.33
C VAL A 47 7.36 5.26 8.88
N LYS A 48 7.07 6.12 7.90
CA LYS A 48 7.18 5.83 6.47
C LYS A 48 8.44 6.46 5.88
N LEU A 49 9.29 5.64 5.29
CA LEU A 49 10.46 6.02 4.51
C LEU A 49 10.08 6.13 3.04
N TYR A 50 10.41 7.27 2.44
CA TYR A 50 10.42 7.50 1.00
C TYR A 50 11.83 7.91 0.59
N PRO A 51 12.49 7.17 -0.33
CA PRO A 51 13.71 7.64 -0.95
C PRO A 51 13.42 8.95 -1.69
N ALA A 52 14.33 9.93 -1.59
CA ALA A 52 14.10 11.25 -2.13
C ALA A 52 13.79 11.22 -3.64
N GLY A 53 12.61 11.71 -4.01
CA GLY A 53 12.15 11.75 -5.41
C GLY A 53 11.56 10.43 -5.93
N ALA A 54 11.35 9.41 -5.09
CA ALA A 54 10.82 8.13 -5.52
C ALA A 54 9.35 8.17 -5.93
N THR A 55 8.56 9.08 -5.35
CA THR A 55 7.12 9.20 -5.63
C THR A 55 6.58 10.62 -5.36
N THR A 56 5.27 10.83 -5.51
CA THR A 56 4.58 12.09 -5.27
C THR A 56 4.91 12.63 -3.86
N ASN A 57 5.27 13.93 -3.77
CA ASN A 57 5.64 14.63 -2.53
C ASN A 57 6.86 14.05 -1.77
N SER A 58 7.69 13.23 -2.41
CA SER A 58 8.88 12.62 -1.77
C SER A 58 10.16 13.46 -1.85
N ALA A 59 10.10 14.72 -2.28
CA ALA A 59 11.29 15.56 -2.48
C ALA A 59 12.11 15.78 -1.19
N SER A 60 11.45 15.73 -0.04
CA SER A 60 12.04 15.82 1.30
C SER A 60 12.43 14.46 1.89
N GLY A 61 12.40 13.40 1.07
CA GLY A 61 12.77 12.04 1.46
C GLY A 61 14.24 11.90 1.83
N GLU A 62 14.57 10.73 2.35
CA GLU A 62 15.93 10.38 2.72
C GLU A 62 16.78 10.14 1.46
N ARG A 63 18.04 10.60 1.50
CA ARG A 63 19.02 10.41 0.42
C ARG A 63 20.16 9.48 0.80
N ASP A 64 20.46 9.41 2.08
CA ASP A 64 21.40 8.46 2.66
C ASP A 64 20.83 7.87 3.97
N VAL A 65 20.59 6.55 3.98
CA VAL A 65 20.02 5.82 5.12
C VAL A 65 20.88 5.99 6.38
N GLU A 66 22.20 6.19 6.21
CA GLU A 66 23.10 6.42 7.34
C GLU A 66 22.72 7.65 8.17
N ARG A 67 22.10 8.66 7.55
CA ARG A 67 21.69 9.89 8.25
C ARG A 67 20.47 9.70 9.14
N VAL A 68 19.63 8.73 8.82
CA VAL A 68 18.41 8.44 9.59
C VAL A 68 18.60 7.26 10.55
N LEU A 69 19.77 6.61 10.55
CA LEU A 69 20.06 5.49 11.44
C LEU A 69 19.77 5.75 12.91
N PRO A 70 20.06 6.92 13.51
CA PRO A 70 19.69 7.18 14.91
C PRO A 70 18.19 7.05 15.16
N VAL A 71 17.36 7.46 14.19
CA VAL A 71 15.90 7.29 14.24
C VAL A 71 15.54 5.81 14.11
N LEU A 72 16.17 5.08 13.18
CA LEU A 72 15.90 3.66 12.94
C LEU A 72 16.32 2.78 14.14
N GLU A 73 17.45 3.07 14.77
CA GLU A 73 17.91 2.44 16.01
C GLU A 73 16.91 2.69 17.15
N ARG A 74 16.43 3.94 17.27
CA ARG A 74 15.40 4.29 18.26
C ARG A 74 14.10 3.54 18.02
N MET A 75 13.65 3.45 16.76
CA MET A 75 12.47 2.69 16.34
C MET A 75 12.61 1.20 16.67
N ALA A 76 13.77 0.60 16.37
CA ALA A 76 14.05 -0.80 16.70
C ALA A 76 13.94 -1.04 18.22
N GLY A 77 14.53 -0.16 19.03
CA GLY A 77 14.50 -0.27 20.50
C GLY A 77 13.10 -0.15 21.12
N ILE A 78 12.17 0.57 20.48
CA ILE A 78 10.78 0.72 20.95
C ILE A 78 9.79 -0.20 20.21
N GLY A 79 10.26 -0.99 19.25
CA GLY A 79 9.43 -1.89 18.44
C GLY A 79 8.48 -1.20 17.45
N LEU A 80 8.77 0.05 17.05
CA LEU A 80 7.96 0.81 16.09
C LEU A 80 8.30 0.40 14.64
N PRO A 81 7.32 -0.06 13.82
CA PRO A 81 7.58 -0.48 12.45
C PRO A 81 8.05 0.65 11.52
N LEU A 82 8.97 0.29 10.62
CA LEU A 82 9.34 1.07 9.45
C LEU A 82 8.56 0.59 8.22
N LEU A 83 7.81 1.47 7.59
CA LEU A 83 7.19 1.22 6.30
C LEU A 83 8.11 1.77 5.21
N VAL A 84 8.44 0.99 4.18
CA VAL A 84 9.38 1.43 3.13
C VAL A 84 8.73 1.45 1.77
N HIS A 85 8.82 2.59 1.07
CA HIS A 85 8.67 2.61 -0.38
C HIS A 85 9.98 2.13 -1.00
N GLY A 86 10.02 0.87 -1.42
CA GLY A 86 11.27 0.19 -1.77
C GLY A 86 11.74 0.40 -3.20
N GLU A 87 12.05 1.63 -3.63
CA GLU A 87 12.67 1.91 -4.93
C GLU A 87 13.86 2.86 -4.78
N VAL A 88 14.99 2.56 -5.45
CA VAL A 88 16.07 3.56 -5.61
C VAL A 88 15.69 4.61 -6.64
N THR A 89 16.26 5.81 -6.53
CA THR A 89 15.94 6.95 -7.42
C THR A 89 17.08 7.38 -8.33
N ASP A 90 18.16 6.59 -8.38
CA ASP A 90 19.29 6.80 -9.28
C ASP A 90 18.79 6.90 -10.74
N PRO A 91 19.05 8.02 -11.44
CA PRO A 91 18.59 8.20 -12.82
C PRO A 91 19.22 7.23 -13.82
N ALA A 92 20.32 6.55 -13.47
CA ALA A 92 20.93 5.51 -14.30
C ALA A 92 20.23 4.15 -14.19
N ILE A 93 19.30 3.99 -13.23
CA ILE A 93 18.57 2.75 -13.00
C ILE A 93 17.18 2.85 -13.61
N ASP A 94 16.88 1.90 -14.50
CA ASP A 94 15.59 1.80 -15.15
C ASP A 94 14.46 1.60 -14.12
N ILE A 95 13.34 2.27 -14.33
CA ILE A 95 12.18 2.25 -13.43
C ILE A 95 11.63 0.84 -13.16
N PHE A 96 11.83 -0.11 -14.08
CA PHE A 96 11.42 -1.50 -13.90
C PHE A 96 12.36 -2.28 -12.96
N ASP A 97 13.59 -1.80 -12.73
CA ASP A 97 14.61 -2.48 -11.93
C ASP A 97 14.82 -1.85 -10.53
N ARG A 98 14.24 -0.66 -10.29
CA ARG A 98 14.45 0.12 -9.05
C ARG A 98 14.13 -0.62 -7.77
N GLU A 99 13.07 -1.44 -7.78
CA GLU A 99 12.68 -2.22 -6.60
C GLU A 99 13.73 -3.28 -6.28
N ALA A 100 14.12 -4.09 -7.26
CA ALA A 100 15.13 -5.13 -7.07
C ALA A 100 16.48 -4.55 -6.60
N VAL A 101 16.89 -3.39 -7.14
CA VAL A 101 18.12 -2.73 -6.71
C VAL A 101 18.00 -2.16 -5.29
N PHE A 102 16.82 -1.70 -4.87
CA PHE A 102 16.59 -1.25 -3.48
C PHE A 102 16.76 -2.39 -2.48
N LEU A 103 16.28 -3.59 -2.82
CA LEU A 103 16.45 -4.77 -1.97
C LEU A 103 17.93 -5.02 -1.67
N ASP A 104 18.75 -5.08 -2.72
CA ASP A 104 20.19 -5.37 -2.63
C ASP A 104 20.99 -4.23 -1.96
N ARG A 105 20.78 -2.99 -2.39
CA ARG A 105 21.63 -1.86 -1.97
C ARG A 105 21.22 -1.25 -0.64
N VAL A 106 19.96 -1.39 -0.23
CA VAL A 106 19.40 -0.64 0.91
C VAL A 106 18.77 -1.57 1.93
N LEU A 107 17.72 -2.30 1.55
CA LEU A 107 16.89 -3.01 2.53
C LEU A 107 17.63 -4.18 3.19
N ASP A 108 18.34 -4.98 2.42
CA ASP A 108 19.09 -6.14 2.91
C ASP A 108 20.27 -5.73 3.81
N PRO A 109 21.12 -4.74 3.45
CA PRO A 109 22.10 -4.17 4.37
C PRO A 109 21.48 -3.60 5.66
N LEU A 110 20.38 -2.84 5.56
CA LEU A 110 19.70 -2.25 6.71
C LEU A 110 19.20 -3.32 7.68
N ARG A 111 18.54 -4.37 7.17
CA ARG A 111 18.00 -5.45 8.00
C ARG A 111 19.10 -6.30 8.65
N ARG A 112 20.26 -6.46 8.01
CA ARG A 112 21.42 -7.09 8.67
C ARG A 112 21.99 -6.23 9.79
N ARG A 113 21.96 -4.90 9.64
CA ARG A 113 22.47 -3.95 10.62
C ARG A 113 21.54 -3.79 11.82
N LEU A 114 20.22 -3.78 11.59
CA LEU A 114 19.18 -3.61 12.61
C LEU A 114 18.18 -4.78 12.54
N PRO A 115 18.58 -6.00 12.95
CA PRO A 115 17.73 -7.18 12.83
C PRO A 115 16.45 -7.11 13.68
N GLU A 116 16.43 -6.28 14.73
CA GLU A 116 15.26 -6.04 15.58
C GLU A 116 14.24 -5.07 14.96
N LEU A 117 14.63 -4.31 13.92
CA LEU A 117 13.74 -3.37 13.26
C LEU A 117 12.69 -4.13 12.45
N LYS A 118 11.42 -3.95 12.83
CA LYS A 118 10.29 -4.42 12.02
C LYS A 118 10.15 -3.58 10.76
N VAL A 119 10.08 -4.22 9.60
CA VAL A 119 9.96 -3.55 8.31
C VAL A 119 8.76 -4.10 7.52
N THR A 120 8.02 -3.22 6.87
CA THR A 120 7.04 -3.56 5.83
C THR A 120 7.55 -3.00 4.50
N LEU A 121 7.86 -3.89 3.56
CA LEU A 121 8.09 -3.53 2.17
C LEU A 121 6.72 -3.21 1.54
N GLU A 122 6.42 -1.91 1.41
CA GLU A 122 5.12 -1.50 0.90
C GLU A 122 4.98 -1.86 -0.58
N HIS A 123 3.72 -2.07 -1.01
CA HIS A 123 3.28 -2.17 -2.39
C HIS A 123 4.28 -2.93 -3.30
N VAL A 124 4.65 -4.16 -2.91
CA VAL A 124 5.62 -5.00 -3.63
C VAL A 124 5.15 -5.21 -5.08
N THR A 125 6.05 -5.04 -6.05
CA THR A 125 5.71 -5.14 -7.48
C THR A 125 6.50 -6.20 -8.25
N THR A 126 7.54 -6.78 -7.64
CA THR A 126 8.47 -7.71 -8.30
C THR A 126 8.42 -9.12 -7.70
N ALA A 127 8.92 -10.11 -8.45
CA ALA A 127 8.99 -11.48 -7.96
C ALA A 127 10.14 -11.62 -6.96
N GLU A 128 11.21 -10.87 -7.20
CA GLU A 128 12.36 -10.65 -6.34
C GLU A 128 11.93 -10.09 -4.97
N GLY A 129 11.03 -9.10 -4.95
CA GLY A 129 10.46 -8.57 -3.71
C GLY A 129 9.64 -9.61 -2.95
N VAL A 130 8.84 -10.41 -3.65
CA VAL A 130 8.10 -11.54 -3.06
C VAL A 130 9.07 -12.55 -2.46
N ASP A 131 10.05 -13.01 -3.21
CA ASP A 131 11.03 -14.00 -2.74
C ASP A 131 11.85 -13.48 -1.57
N TYR A 132 12.22 -12.19 -1.58
CA TYR A 132 12.93 -11.57 -0.47
C TYR A 132 12.11 -11.53 0.82
N VAL A 133 10.84 -11.12 0.76
CA VAL A 133 9.94 -11.17 1.93
C VAL A 133 9.75 -12.62 2.40
N ARG A 134 9.58 -13.58 1.48
CA ARG A 134 9.44 -15.01 1.81
C ARG A 134 10.69 -15.63 2.41
N SER A 135 11.86 -15.07 2.16
CA SER A 135 13.13 -15.52 2.74
C SER A 135 13.30 -15.10 4.20
N ALA A 136 12.54 -14.11 4.68
CA ALA A 136 12.65 -13.62 6.04
C ALA A 136 11.90 -14.51 7.04
N GLU A 137 12.60 -14.93 8.10
CA GLU A 137 12.00 -15.67 9.21
C GLU A 137 11.09 -14.78 10.07
N THR A 138 11.54 -13.57 10.37
CA THR A 138 10.82 -12.60 11.22
C THR A 138 11.12 -11.16 10.79
N GLY A 139 10.29 -10.22 11.26
CA GLY A 139 10.56 -8.78 11.16
C GLY A 139 10.42 -8.16 9.77
N LEU A 140 10.00 -8.91 8.75
CA LEU A 140 9.72 -8.38 7.41
C LEU A 140 8.37 -8.87 6.88
N THR A 141 7.56 -7.94 6.42
CA THR A 141 6.30 -8.19 5.70
C THR A 141 6.27 -7.42 4.38
N GLY A 142 5.30 -7.75 3.52
CA GLY A 142 5.03 -7.04 2.28
C GLY A 142 3.56 -6.68 2.16
N THR A 143 3.24 -5.44 1.79
CA THR A 143 1.86 -5.11 1.39
C THR A 143 1.68 -5.29 -0.10
N LEU A 144 0.50 -5.74 -0.50
CA LEU A 144 0.12 -5.90 -1.90
C LEU A 144 -1.08 -5.02 -2.21
N THR A 145 -0.97 -4.25 -3.30
CA THR A 145 -2.05 -3.38 -3.76
C THR A 145 -3.03 -4.14 -4.63
N VAL A 146 -4.28 -3.68 -4.65
CA VAL A 146 -5.33 -4.25 -5.50
C VAL A 146 -4.94 -4.16 -6.98
N HIS A 147 -4.39 -3.02 -7.39
CA HIS A 147 -4.06 -2.76 -8.78
C HIS A 147 -2.81 -3.53 -9.26
N HIS A 148 -1.85 -3.85 -8.39
CA HIS A 148 -0.69 -4.69 -8.77
C HIS A 148 -1.02 -6.19 -8.89
N LEU A 149 -2.11 -6.66 -8.26
CA LEU A 149 -2.62 -8.02 -8.49
C LEU A 149 -3.32 -8.14 -9.86
N ILE A 150 -3.84 -7.04 -10.39
CA ILE A 150 -4.66 -7.01 -11.61
C ILE A 150 -3.84 -6.56 -12.83
N LEU A 151 -3.03 -5.52 -12.67
CA LEU A 151 -2.33 -4.88 -13.77
C LEU A 151 -0.92 -5.44 -13.96
N ASN A 152 -0.53 -5.53 -15.22
CA ASN A 152 0.86 -5.62 -15.66
C ASN A 152 1.14 -4.45 -16.62
N ARG A 153 2.40 -4.25 -17.01
CA ARG A 153 2.81 -3.14 -17.88
C ARG A 153 2.16 -3.12 -19.27
N ASN A 154 1.59 -4.23 -19.76
CA ASN A 154 0.83 -4.20 -21.00
C ASN A 154 -0.47 -3.41 -20.85
N HIS A 155 -1.11 -3.47 -19.68
CA HIS A 155 -2.29 -2.65 -19.38
C HIS A 155 -1.96 -1.15 -19.43
N LEU A 156 -0.75 -0.78 -19.03
CA LEU A 156 -0.27 0.60 -19.06
C LEU A 156 0.08 1.09 -20.47
N LEU A 157 0.64 0.23 -21.33
CA LEU A 157 1.35 0.67 -22.55
C LEU A 157 0.78 0.15 -23.88
N VAL A 158 0.09 -0.99 -23.91
CA VAL A 158 -0.35 -1.61 -25.18
C VAL A 158 -1.58 -0.90 -25.74
N GLY A 159 -1.50 -0.50 -27.01
CA GLY A 159 -2.55 0.25 -27.71
C GLY A 159 -2.61 1.74 -27.36
N GLY A 160 -1.77 2.20 -26.43
CA GLY A 160 -1.68 3.59 -25.99
C GLY A 160 -1.33 3.68 -24.50
N MET A 161 -0.69 4.79 -24.11
CA MET A 161 -0.36 5.07 -22.71
C MET A 161 -1.64 5.37 -21.91
N ARG A 162 -1.89 4.61 -20.83
CA ARG A 162 -3.05 4.78 -19.95
C ARG A 162 -2.63 5.44 -18.63
N PRO A 163 -2.68 6.78 -18.50
CA PRO A 163 -2.14 7.47 -17.34
C PRO A 163 -2.82 7.10 -16.01
N HIS A 164 -4.11 6.71 -16.05
CA HIS A 164 -4.85 6.28 -14.86
C HIS A 164 -4.34 4.98 -14.24
N TYR A 165 -3.52 4.20 -14.96
CA TYR A 165 -2.82 3.02 -14.44
C TYR A 165 -1.38 3.29 -14.03
N TYR A 166 -0.86 4.48 -14.28
CA TYR A 166 0.48 4.88 -13.84
C TYR A 166 0.51 5.12 -12.33
N CYS A 167 1.34 4.36 -11.62
CA CYS A 167 1.62 4.41 -10.19
C CYS A 167 3.11 4.10 -9.94
N LEU A 168 3.56 4.25 -8.69
CA LEU A 168 4.92 3.95 -8.27
C LEU A 168 4.87 3.06 -7.02
N PRO A 169 5.56 1.91 -7.00
CA PRO A 169 6.40 1.37 -8.07
C PRO A 169 5.58 1.04 -9.32
N VAL A 170 6.17 1.17 -10.50
CA VAL A 170 5.41 0.97 -11.76
C VAL A 170 5.00 -0.50 -11.92
N VAL A 171 3.80 -0.75 -12.46
CA VAL A 171 3.38 -2.10 -12.88
C VAL A 171 4.44 -2.77 -13.75
N LYS A 172 4.77 -4.03 -13.44
CA LYS A 172 5.90 -4.75 -14.05
C LYS A 172 5.42 -5.76 -15.11
N ARG A 173 6.30 -6.65 -15.55
CA ARG A 173 5.95 -7.78 -16.46
C ARG A 173 4.94 -8.73 -15.82
N GLU A 174 4.24 -9.48 -16.66
CA GLU A 174 3.23 -10.45 -16.21
C GLU A 174 3.77 -11.49 -15.23
N THR A 175 5.03 -11.91 -15.39
CA THR A 175 5.69 -12.84 -14.46
C THR A 175 5.70 -12.32 -13.03
N HIS A 176 5.86 -11.00 -12.84
CA HIS A 176 5.81 -10.41 -11.50
C HIS A 176 4.38 -10.34 -10.99
N ARG A 177 3.41 -9.90 -11.81
CA ARG A 177 1.98 -9.90 -11.44
C ARG A 177 1.51 -11.27 -10.96
N LEU A 178 1.90 -12.33 -11.67
CA LEU A 178 1.58 -13.72 -11.28
C LEU A 178 2.24 -14.11 -9.95
N ALA A 179 3.47 -13.70 -9.68
CA ALA A 179 4.12 -13.94 -8.39
C ALA A 179 3.39 -13.23 -7.24
N LEU A 180 2.93 -11.98 -7.46
CA LEU A 180 2.14 -11.23 -6.49
C LEU A 180 0.79 -11.89 -6.23
N ARG A 181 0.08 -12.33 -7.28
CA ARG A 181 -1.19 -13.07 -7.13
C ARG A 181 -0.98 -14.37 -6.36
N ALA A 182 0.01 -15.17 -6.75
CA ALA A 182 0.30 -16.44 -6.11
C ALA A 182 0.55 -16.28 -4.61
N VAL A 183 1.30 -15.24 -4.19
CA VAL A 183 1.56 -15.03 -2.76
C VAL A 183 0.37 -14.40 -2.02
N ALA A 184 -0.42 -13.52 -2.67
CA ALA A 184 -1.62 -12.95 -2.07
C ALA A 184 -2.63 -14.03 -1.65
N VAL A 185 -2.79 -15.07 -2.46
CA VAL A 185 -3.74 -16.18 -2.21
C VAL A 185 -3.13 -17.37 -1.47
N SER A 186 -1.83 -17.31 -1.10
CA SER A 186 -1.12 -18.44 -0.50
C SER A 186 -1.48 -18.72 0.97
N GLY A 187 -2.06 -17.74 1.66
CA GLY A 187 -2.24 -17.77 3.11
C GLY A 187 -0.95 -17.50 3.91
N ASP A 188 0.12 -17.02 3.27
CA ASP A 188 1.34 -16.57 3.94
C ASP A 188 1.08 -15.26 4.71
N PRO A 189 1.15 -15.26 6.05
CA PRO A 189 0.78 -14.09 6.86
C PRO A 189 1.75 -12.91 6.73
N ARG A 190 2.87 -13.08 6.01
CA ARG A 190 3.79 -11.98 5.71
C ARG A 190 3.26 -11.04 4.64
N PHE A 191 2.23 -11.43 3.90
CA PHE A 191 1.64 -10.62 2.85
C PHE A 191 0.19 -10.25 3.19
N TYR A 192 -0.11 -8.96 3.16
CA TYR A 192 -1.44 -8.47 3.49
C TYR A 192 -1.83 -7.23 2.68
N LEU A 193 -3.09 -6.86 2.78
CA LEU A 193 -3.65 -5.74 2.04
C LEU A 193 -3.01 -4.41 2.44
N GLY A 194 -2.45 -3.71 1.45
CA GLY A 194 -2.18 -2.28 1.51
C GLY A 194 -2.61 -1.67 0.18
N THR A 195 -3.72 -0.92 0.16
CA THR A 195 -4.34 -0.53 -1.11
C THR A 195 -3.49 0.41 -1.96
N ASP A 196 -2.65 1.23 -1.31
CA ASP A 196 -1.99 2.40 -1.90
C ASP A 196 -2.96 3.25 -2.74
N SER A 197 -4.19 3.40 -2.26
CA SER A 197 -5.20 4.18 -2.97
C SER A 197 -4.81 5.66 -2.96
N ALA A 198 -4.34 6.14 -4.10
CA ALA A 198 -3.77 7.47 -4.28
C ALA A 198 -4.62 8.31 -5.26
N PRO A 199 -5.63 9.06 -4.74
CA PRO A 199 -6.49 9.89 -5.57
C PRO A 199 -5.74 11.11 -6.13
N HIS A 200 -5.85 11.31 -7.44
CA HIS A 200 -5.43 12.52 -8.13
C HIS A 200 -6.57 13.05 -9.00
N PRO A 201 -6.76 14.37 -9.09
CA PRO A 201 -7.75 14.94 -10.00
C PRO A 201 -7.37 14.62 -11.45
N ARG A 202 -8.37 14.42 -12.31
CA ARG A 202 -8.20 13.98 -13.71
C ARG A 202 -7.15 14.80 -14.45
N HIS A 203 -7.17 16.12 -14.31
CA HIS A 203 -6.23 17.00 -14.99
C HIS A 203 -4.76 16.74 -14.62
N ALA A 204 -4.48 16.21 -13.42
CA ALA A 204 -3.13 15.86 -12.99
C ALA A 204 -2.68 14.47 -13.48
N LYS A 205 -3.64 13.59 -13.81
CA LYS A 205 -3.39 12.30 -14.48
C LYS A 205 -3.22 12.50 -15.98
N GLU A 206 -4.05 13.33 -16.61
CA GLU A 206 -4.07 13.62 -18.05
C GLU A 206 -3.22 14.85 -18.39
N ALA A 207 -1.98 14.88 -17.90
CA ALA A 207 -1.02 15.97 -18.08
C ALA A 207 0.21 15.51 -18.88
N GLU A 208 1.04 16.47 -19.33
CA GLU A 208 2.35 16.20 -19.95
C GLU A 208 3.24 15.36 -19.02
N CYS A 209 3.21 15.66 -17.72
CA CYS A 209 3.82 14.85 -16.67
C CYS A 209 2.72 14.35 -15.72
N CYS A 210 2.28 13.11 -15.93
CA CYS A 210 1.18 12.55 -15.17
C CYS A 210 1.59 12.22 -13.72
N SER A 211 0.69 12.48 -12.77
CA SER A 211 0.86 12.08 -11.38
C SER A 211 0.78 10.55 -11.23
N ALA A 212 1.68 9.97 -10.45
CA ALA A 212 1.65 8.55 -10.10
C ALA A 212 0.62 8.28 -8.99
N GLY A 213 -0.29 7.33 -9.23
CA GLY A 213 -1.26 6.89 -8.25
C GLY A 213 -2.51 6.29 -8.88
N VAL A 214 -3.09 5.27 -8.22
CA VAL A 214 -4.34 4.63 -8.61
C VAL A 214 -5.34 4.78 -7.48
N PHE A 215 -6.56 5.25 -7.78
CA PHE A 215 -7.60 5.42 -6.77
C PHE A 215 -8.51 4.19 -6.70
N SER A 216 -8.20 3.26 -5.81
CA SER A 216 -8.89 1.97 -5.67
C SER A 216 -9.73 1.84 -4.39
N ALA A 217 -9.76 2.84 -3.50
CA ALA A 217 -10.45 2.74 -2.22
C ALA A 217 -11.93 2.33 -2.34
N THR A 218 -12.63 2.78 -3.39
CA THR A 218 -14.07 2.54 -3.55
C THR A 218 -14.45 1.14 -4.00
N ASN A 219 -13.54 0.41 -4.63
CA ASN A 219 -13.81 -0.92 -5.16
C ASN A 219 -12.76 -1.96 -4.76
N ALA A 220 -11.88 -1.64 -3.80
CA ALA A 220 -10.82 -2.53 -3.35
C ALA A 220 -11.34 -3.93 -2.97
N MET A 221 -12.37 -4.00 -2.12
CA MET A 221 -12.92 -5.28 -1.65
C MET A 221 -13.60 -6.07 -2.77
N ALA A 222 -14.30 -5.40 -3.68
CA ALA A 222 -14.91 -6.02 -4.86
C ALA A 222 -13.86 -6.64 -5.79
N CYS A 223 -12.81 -5.87 -6.10
CA CYS A 223 -11.68 -6.32 -6.91
C CYS A 223 -10.94 -7.50 -6.26
N LEU A 224 -10.68 -7.44 -4.95
CA LEU A 224 -9.99 -8.53 -4.24
C LEU A 224 -10.84 -9.80 -4.23
N ALA A 225 -12.14 -9.71 -3.96
CA ALA A 225 -13.01 -10.88 -4.00
C ALA A 225 -13.06 -11.52 -5.39
N GLN A 226 -13.12 -10.71 -6.46
CA GLN A 226 -13.03 -11.21 -7.83
C GLN A 226 -11.68 -11.91 -8.08
N VAL A 227 -10.57 -11.28 -7.68
CA VAL A 227 -9.21 -11.85 -7.86
C VAL A 227 -9.02 -13.14 -7.09
N PHE A 228 -9.53 -13.25 -5.86
CA PHE A 228 -9.42 -14.45 -5.02
C PHE A 228 -10.38 -15.55 -5.47
N GLU A 229 -11.56 -15.20 -6.01
CA GLU A 229 -12.45 -16.17 -6.66
C GLU A 229 -11.82 -16.80 -7.89
N GLU A 230 -11.20 -16.00 -8.76
CA GLU A 230 -10.52 -16.50 -9.97
C GLU A 230 -9.35 -17.45 -9.69
N GLU A 231 -8.77 -17.36 -8.49
CA GLU A 231 -7.67 -18.22 -8.02
C GLU A 231 -8.18 -19.37 -7.12
N ASP A 232 -9.50 -19.60 -7.07
CA ASP A 232 -10.16 -20.62 -6.24
C ASP A 232 -9.77 -20.54 -4.75
N ALA A 233 -9.59 -19.31 -4.22
CA ALA A 233 -8.98 -19.05 -2.91
C ALA A 233 -9.74 -18.03 -2.05
N LEU A 234 -11.07 -17.90 -2.22
CA LEU A 234 -11.90 -16.97 -1.43
C LEU A 234 -11.78 -17.20 0.09
N ASP A 235 -11.52 -18.42 0.53
CA ASP A 235 -11.28 -18.78 1.93
C ASP A 235 -10.04 -18.08 2.53
N ARG A 236 -9.13 -17.57 1.69
CA ARG A 236 -7.92 -16.85 2.10
C ARG A 236 -8.09 -15.34 2.17
N LEU A 237 -9.19 -14.80 1.65
CA LEU A 237 -9.42 -13.36 1.55
C LEU A 237 -9.45 -12.68 2.94
N GLU A 238 -10.11 -13.28 3.93
CA GLU A 238 -10.18 -12.72 5.29
C GLU A 238 -8.77 -12.60 5.90
N GLY A 239 -7.95 -13.65 5.77
CA GLY A 239 -6.56 -13.62 6.23
C GLY A 239 -5.80 -12.41 5.68
N PHE A 240 -5.78 -12.30 4.35
CA PHE A 240 -5.09 -11.25 3.62
C PHE A 240 -5.60 -9.83 3.90
N ALA A 241 -6.92 -9.65 4.00
CA ALA A 241 -7.54 -8.33 4.08
C ALA A 241 -7.76 -7.83 5.52
N SER A 242 -7.86 -8.71 6.53
CA SER A 242 -8.27 -8.31 7.88
C SER A 242 -7.49 -8.92 9.03
N LEU A 243 -6.72 -9.99 8.85
CA LEU A 243 -6.07 -10.70 9.99
C LEU A 243 -4.55 -10.52 10.04
N TYR A 244 -3.87 -10.66 8.91
CA TYR A 244 -2.40 -10.69 8.86
C TYR A 244 -1.78 -9.32 9.18
N GLY A 245 -2.36 -8.24 8.66
CA GLY A 245 -1.93 -6.87 8.95
C GLY A 245 -1.98 -6.53 10.44
N PRO A 246 -3.16 -6.62 11.11
CA PRO A 246 -3.27 -6.38 12.55
C PRO A 246 -2.28 -7.22 13.37
N ALA A 247 -2.12 -8.51 13.05
CA ALA A 247 -1.19 -9.38 13.76
C ALA A 247 0.26 -8.87 13.69
N PHE A 248 0.74 -8.41 12.53
CA PHE A 248 2.09 -7.85 12.40
C PHE A 248 2.26 -6.54 13.17
N HIS A 249 1.24 -5.68 13.14
CA HIS A 249 1.23 -4.39 13.83
C HIS A 249 0.91 -4.49 15.33
N GLY A 250 0.67 -5.69 15.87
CA GLY A 250 0.35 -5.89 17.28
C GLY A 250 -1.03 -5.39 17.67
N LEU A 251 -1.97 -5.35 16.72
CA LEU A 251 -3.35 -4.93 16.90
C LEU A 251 -4.28 -6.15 16.97
N ALA A 252 -5.37 -6.02 17.72
CA ALA A 252 -6.43 -7.02 17.72
C ALA A 252 -7.16 -7.04 16.36
N PRO A 253 -7.65 -8.20 15.89
CA PRO A 253 -8.60 -8.26 14.79
C PRO A 253 -9.86 -7.45 15.11
N ASN A 254 -10.51 -6.90 14.08
CA ASN A 254 -11.80 -6.25 14.25
C ASN A 254 -12.86 -7.27 14.68
N GLU A 255 -13.76 -6.86 15.58
CA GLU A 255 -14.92 -7.66 15.99
C GLU A 255 -16.07 -7.57 14.97
N ASP A 256 -16.19 -6.42 14.31
CA ASP A 256 -17.18 -6.16 13.27
C ASP A 256 -16.88 -6.95 11.99
N ARG A 257 -17.92 -7.22 11.21
CA ARG A 257 -17.85 -7.97 9.96
C ARG A 257 -18.51 -7.19 8.84
N ILE A 258 -17.90 -7.25 7.66
CA ILE A 258 -18.54 -6.88 6.40
C ILE A 258 -19.02 -8.14 5.68
N THR A 259 -20.07 -8.02 4.87
CA THR A 259 -20.52 -9.10 3.98
C THR A 259 -20.26 -8.69 2.54
N LEU A 260 -19.74 -9.61 1.73
CA LEU A 260 -19.63 -9.42 0.29
C LEU A 260 -20.65 -10.31 -0.42
N ASP A 261 -21.46 -9.70 -1.30
CA ASP A 261 -22.44 -10.41 -2.12
C ASP A 261 -21.84 -10.69 -3.50
N ARG A 262 -21.90 -11.95 -3.92
CA ARG A 262 -21.70 -12.34 -5.32
C ARG A 262 -22.99 -12.12 -6.10
N LEU A 263 -22.91 -11.41 -7.21
CA LEU A 263 -24.01 -11.03 -8.08
C LEU A 263 -23.95 -11.83 -9.39
N ASP A 264 -25.12 -12.14 -9.93
CA ASP A 264 -25.22 -12.77 -11.26
C ASP A 264 -24.78 -11.78 -12.36
N ASP A 265 -25.23 -10.52 -12.26
CA ASP A 265 -24.84 -9.43 -13.16
C ASP A 265 -23.73 -8.57 -12.53
N PRO A 266 -22.81 -8.01 -13.34
CA PRO A 266 -21.75 -7.15 -12.83
C PRO A 266 -22.30 -5.87 -12.21
N GLN A 267 -21.73 -5.45 -11.08
CA GLN A 267 -22.16 -4.22 -10.42
C GLN A 267 -21.77 -2.99 -11.23
N PRO A 268 -22.58 -1.92 -11.21
CA PRO A 268 -22.17 -0.64 -11.76
C PRO A 268 -21.05 -0.04 -10.91
N LEU A 269 -19.99 0.44 -11.57
CA LEU A 269 -18.92 1.21 -10.92
C LEU A 269 -18.99 2.67 -11.34
N PRO A 270 -18.96 3.63 -10.41
CA PRO A 270 -18.83 5.03 -10.78
C PRO A 270 -17.49 5.21 -11.50
N ARG A 271 -17.50 5.87 -12.67
CA ARG A 271 -16.26 6.16 -13.42
C ARG A 271 -15.38 7.18 -12.69
N GLU A 272 -16.00 8.11 -11.97
CA GLU A 272 -15.32 9.19 -11.28
C GLU A 272 -16.07 9.59 -10.00
N ILE A 273 -15.34 10.20 -9.08
CA ILE A 273 -15.88 10.90 -7.91
C ILE A 273 -15.57 12.38 -8.07
N VAL A 274 -16.60 13.22 -7.97
CA VAL A 274 -16.44 14.67 -8.02
C VAL A 274 -15.94 15.18 -6.67
N THR A 275 -14.82 15.90 -6.68
CA THR A 275 -14.22 16.51 -5.48
C THR A 275 -14.04 18.02 -5.67
N GLY A 276 -13.73 18.74 -4.58
CA GLY A 276 -13.39 20.17 -4.66
C GLY A 276 -12.14 20.47 -5.51
N ALA A 277 -11.27 19.49 -5.73
CA ALA A 277 -10.08 19.61 -6.60
C ALA A 277 -10.35 19.19 -8.06
N GLY A 278 -11.58 18.78 -8.38
CA GLY A 278 -11.98 18.23 -9.67
C GLY A 278 -12.36 16.74 -9.60
N PRO A 279 -12.78 16.13 -10.74
CA PRO A 279 -13.14 14.72 -10.78
C PRO A 279 -11.91 13.83 -10.57
N VAL A 280 -12.03 12.79 -9.76
CA VAL A 280 -11.01 11.75 -9.54
C VAL A 280 -11.51 10.46 -10.18
N THR A 281 -10.71 9.84 -11.04
CA THR A 281 -11.10 8.62 -11.75
C THR A 281 -10.99 7.41 -10.81
N VAL A 282 -12.04 6.60 -10.74
CA VAL A 282 -12.06 5.35 -9.97
C VAL A 282 -11.29 4.28 -10.74
N PHE A 283 -10.54 3.44 -10.02
CA PHE A 283 -9.79 2.34 -10.62
C PHE A 283 -10.70 1.40 -11.42
N ASP A 284 -10.44 1.28 -12.71
CA ASP A 284 -11.10 0.32 -13.60
C ASP A 284 -10.21 -0.94 -13.75
N PRO A 285 -10.64 -2.11 -13.23
CA PRO A 285 -9.84 -3.33 -13.31
C PRO A 285 -9.76 -3.92 -14.73
N GLY A 286 -10.52 -3.41 -15.70
CA GLY A 286 -10.55 -3.90 -17.07
C GLY A 286 -11.39 -5.16 -17.29
N PHE A 287 -12.12 -5.61 -16.26
CA PHE A 287 -13.08 -6.71 -16.29
C PHE A 287 -14.32 -6.40 -15.44
N PRO A 288 -15.47 -7.06 -15.69
CA PRO A 288 -16.67 -6.86 -14.88
C PRO A 288 -16.48 -7.33 -13.43
N LEU A 289 -16.96 -6.56 -12.45
CA LEU A 289 -16.93 -6.96 -11.03
C LEU A 289 -18.27 -7.54 -10.61
N HIS A 290 -18.26 -8.82 -10.19
CA HIS A 290 -19.45 -9.53 -9.71
C HIS A 290 -19.60 -9.52 -8.18
N TRP A 291 -18.67 -8.91 -7.45
CA TRP A 291 -18.69 -8.87 -5.99
C TRP A 291 -18.93 -7.47 -5.46
N ARG A 292 -19.89 -7.26 -4.56
CA ARG A 292 -20.09 -5.97 -3.89
C ARG A 292 -19.98 -6.11 -2.38
N VAL A 293 -19.54 -5.07 -1.69
CA VAL A 293 -19.78 -4.97 -0.24
C VAL A 293 -21.27 -4.70 -0.05
N ARG A 294 -21.92 -5.47 0.81
CA ARG A 294 -23.34 -5.27 1.14
C ARG A 294 -23.47 -4.00 1.97
N ASP A 295 -24.29 -3.05 1.50
CA ASP A 295 -24.67 -1.89 2.29
C ASP A 295 -25.42 -2.37 3.55
N GLU A 296 -25.08 -1.85 4.72
CA GLU A 296 -25.91 -2.04 5.90
C GLU A 296 -27.22 -1.27 5.66
N GLU A 297 -28.37 -1.96 5.66
CA GLU A 297 -29.65 -1.25 5.75
C GLU A 297 -29.59 -0.39 7.03
N PRO A 298 -29.95 0.92 6.98
CA PRO A 298 -30.10 1.66 8.21
C PRO A 298 -31.10 0.93 9.09
N ALA A 299 -30.71 0.62 10.33
CA ALA A 299 -31.57 -0.03 11.30
C ALA A 299 -32.93 0.69 11.31
N ARG A 300 -33.99 -0.03 10.96
CA ARG A 300 -35.37 0.50 10.90
C ARG A 300 -35.85 0.97 12.27
#